data_AF-A0A4Z1B522-F1
#
_entry.id   AF-A0A4Z1B522-F1
#
_cell.length_a   1.000
_cell.length_b   1.000
_cell.length_c   1.000
_cell.angle_alpha   90.00
_cell.angle_beta   90.00
_cell.angle_gamma   90.00
#
_symmetry.space_group_name_H-M   'P 1'
#
loop_
_entity.id
_entity.type
_entity.pdbx_description
1 polymer ?
#
loop_
_entity_poly.entity_id
_entity_poly.type
_entity_poly.pdbx_seq_one_letter_code
_entity_poly.pdbx_strand_id
1 'polypeptide(L)'
;MKNILIILSILFLSCKGTSQKKLESNTTEKKEDKNIFKRVETINSFQDNSLFTFSDTSSLFIEQFDSNQYIKLSNKMIFLSNSFLESANTICYLYKNNDEKILIVEGNDYYAGIFYVYYFDKENLYEIGTFYVDYPNIEVDRKSKEVDFKVEKQSNKIFIRVLKNNRFQKEESFIISDKEKLKKFESEKEFINYLMQENVSTPENIINHLTFTKDKNDSLKINTEILDYISKNTNRENSTYLFALENYVQKNREDLGWSHEEFAKIKGFVFNTTYPLRKKYLNDKFDEWYGEKPEKLLGSGSYWQENNYYGLPKLEEYVRDFIITHHWTQY
;
A
#
# COMPACT_ATOMS: atom_id res chain seq x y z
N MET A 1 -16.97 -9.23 -85.11
CA MET A 1 -15.68 -8.72 -84.59
C MET A 1 -15.55 -9.13 -83.13
N LYS A 2 -14.48 -9.89 -82.80
CA LYS A 2 -13.79 -10.05 -81.49
C LYS A 2 -14.64 -10.46 -80.27
N ASN A 3 -14.25 -11.36 -79.37
CA ASN A 3 -13.12 -12.27 -79.15
C ASN A 3 -13.63 -13.28 -78.10
N ILE A 4 -13.54 -14.58 -78.36
CA ILE A 4 -12.53 -15.53 -77.83
C ILE A 4 -12.65 -15.77 -76.32
N LEU A 5 -13.19 -16.96 -76.04
CA LEU A 5 -13.32 -17.68 -74.78
C LEU A 5 -12.29 -18.85 -74.81
N ILE A 6 -11.90 -19.34 -73.63
CA ILE A 6 -11.27 -20.65 -73.32
C ILE A 6 -9.76 -20.70 -73.56
N ILE A 7 -8.90 -20.63 -72.52
CA ILE A 7 -8.57 -21.62 -71.48
C ILE A 7 -7.71 -22.79 -72.01
N LEU A 8 -6.64 -23.06 -71.24
CA LEU A 8 -6.01 -24.35 -70.93
C LEU A 8 -4.59 -24.61 -71.45
N SER A 9 -3.91 -25.45 -70.66
CA SER A 9 -2.61 -26.12 -70.81
C SER A 9 -1.39 -25.22 -70.58
N ILE A 10 -0.85 -25.12 -69.36
CA ILE A 10 -0.20 -26.18 -68.57
C ILE A 10 0.53 -27.14 -69.53
N LEU A 11 1.86 -27.08 -69.56
CA LEU A 11 2.68 -28.21 -69.14
C LEU A 11 4.19 -27.87 -69.17
N PHE A 12 4.87 -28.04 -68.01
CA PHE A 12 6.12 -28.81 -67.82
C PHE A 12 7.41 -28.32 -68.56
N LEU A 13 8.57 -28.05 -67.95
CA LEU A 13 9.40 -28.82 -67.00
C LEU A 13 10.58 -27.90 -66.54
N SER A 14 10.87 -27.83 -65.23
CA SER A 14 11.93 -28.58 -64.53
C SER A 14 13.33 -27.94 -64.57
N CYS A 15 13.79 -27.49 -63.40
CA CYS A 15 15.20 -27.57 -63.02
C CYS A 15 15.27 -27.97 -61.54
N LYS A 16 15.59 -29.25 -61.30
CA LYS A 16 16.09 -29.79 -60.02
C LYS A 16 17.61 -29.87 -60.13
N GLY A 17 18.35 -29.50 -59.08
CA GLY A 17 19.78 -29.86 -58.98
C GLY A 17 20.60 -29.01 -58.03
N THR A 18 20.57 -29.40 -56.76
CA THR A 18 21.35 -28.97 -55.58
C THR A 18 22.86 -28.69 -55.76
N SER A 19 23.36 -27.71 -55.01
CA SER A 19 24.71 -27.74 -54.43
C SER A 19 24.69 -27.07 -53.05
N GLN A 20 24.80 -27.88 -51.98
CA GLN A 20 25.21 -27.44 -50.65
C GLN A 20 26.66 -26.96 -50.71
N LYS A 21 26.95 -25.78 -50.15
CA LYS A 21 28.26 -25.49 -49.58
C LYS A 21 28.16 -24.49 -48.42
N LYS A 22 28.53 -25.02 -47.25
CA LYS A 22 29.13 -24.42 -46.05
C LYS A 22 28.44 -23.24 -45.36
N LEU A 23 28.06 -23.52 -44.11
CA LEU A 23 28.06 -22.60 -42.97
C LEU A 23 29.25 -21.64 -43.06
N GLU A 24 28.94 -20.34 -43.12
CA GLU A 24 29.67 -19.33 -42.36
C GLU A 24 28.71 -18.79 -41.32
N SER A 25 29.00 -19.14 -40.06
CA SER A 25 28.39 -18.59 -38.87
C SER A 25 28.83 -17.12 -38.75
N ASN A 26 28.03 -16.20 -39.27
CA ASN A 26 28.03 -14.84 -38.78
C ASN A 26 26.89 -14.72 -37.79
N THR A 27 27.28 -14.96 -36.54
CA THR A 27 26.72 -14.44 -35.29
C THR A 27 25.53 -13.52 -35.54
N THR A 28 24.32 -14.06 -35.42
CA THR A 28 23.17 -13.24 -35.06
C THR A 28 23.51 -12.71 -33.68
N GLU A 29 24.14 -11.53 -33.62
CA GLU A 29 24.01 -10.69 -32.44
C GLU A 29 22.51 -10.56 -32.22
N LYS A 30 22.00 -11.27 -31.22
CA LYS A 30 20.73 -10.92 -30.61
C LYS A 30 20.92 -9.47 -30.21
N LYS A 31 20.39 -8.53 -31.00
CA LYS A 31 20.07 -7.21 -30.50
C LYS A 31 19.15 -7.48 -29.32
N GLU A 32 19.69 -7.44 -28.12
CA GLU A 32 18.86 -7.28 -26.93
C GLU A 32 18.00 -6.06 -27.23
N ASP A 33 16.68 -6.27 -27.25
CA ASP A 33 15.73 -5.18 -27.37
C ASP A 33 15.88 -4.30 -26.12
N LYS A 34 16.82 -3.33 -26.20
CA LYS A 34 17.19 -2.39 -25.13
C LYS A 34 16.02 -1.55 -24.62
N ASN A 35 14.84 -1.69 -25.23
CA ASN A 35 13.65 -0.89 -25.03
C ASN A 35 12.47 -1.70 -24.47
N ILE A 36 12.59 -3.03 -24.35
CA ILE A 36 11.51 -3.88 -23.85
C ILE A 36 11.71 -4.14 -22.37
N PHE A 37 10.69 -3.83 -21.56
CA PHE A 37 10.70 -4.21 -20.15
C PHE A 37 10.21 -5.64 -20.00
N LYS A 38 10.91 -6.40 -19.17
CA LYS A 38 10.52 -7.77 -18.81
C LYS A 38 9.76 -7.74 -17.50
N ARG A 39 8.63 -8.45 -17.44
CA ARG A 39 7.90 -8.67 -16.19
C ARG A 39 8.79 -9.48 -15.25
N VAL A 40 9.09 -8.92 -14.10
CA VAL A 40 9.92 -9.57 -13.07
C VAL A 40 9.03 -10.24 -12.05
N GLU A 41 7.90 -9.63 -11.71
CA GLU A 41 7.07 -10.10 -10.60
C GLU A 41 5.63 -9.60 -10.72
N THR A 42 4.70 -10.44 -10.25
CA THR A 42 3.29 -10.10 -10.05
C THR A 42 2.93 -10.49 -8.64
N ILE A 43 2.42 -9.53 -7.87
CA ILE A 43 1.98 -9.76 -6.50
C ILE A 43 0.50 -9.41 -6.44
N ASN A 44 -0.28 -10.32 -5.86
CA ASN A 44 -1.69 -10.15 -5.65
C ASN A 44 -1.94 -10.22 -4.14
N SER A 45 -2.56 -9.19 -3.59
CA SER A 45 -2.96 -9.21 -2.19
C SER A 45 -4.46 -9.20 -2.02
N PHE A 46 -4.93 -10.11 -1.18
CA PHE A 46 -6.31 -10.23 -0.75
C PHE A 46 -6.33 -9.98 0.76
N GLN A 47 -6.15 -8.73 1.21
CA GLN A 47 -6.47 -8.25 2.56
C GLN A 47 -5.91 -6.84 2.76
N ASP A 48 -6.61 -6.06 3.60
CA ASP A 48 -6.17 -4.77 4.12
C ASP A 48 -4.77 -4.92 4.76
N ASN A 49 -3.84 -4.00 4.43
CA ASN A 49 -2.45 -3.96 4.89
C ASN A 49 -1.46 -4.94 4.22
N SER A 50 -1.59 -5.14 2.91
CA SER A 50 -0.66 -6.00 2.19
C SER A 50 0.72 -5.39 2.00
N LEU A 51 1.73 -6.09 2.50
CA LEU A 51 3.14 -5.78 2.28
C LEU A 51 3.60 -6.43 0.97
N PHE A 52 3.79 -5.63 -0.08
CA PHE A 52 4.41 -6.11 -1.33
C PHE A 52 5.93 -6.16 -1.14
N THR A 53 6.65 -7.19 -1.60
CA THR A 53 8.13 -7.20 -1.49
C THR A 53 8.72 -7.72 -2.77
N PHE A 54 9.41 -6.87 -3.51
CA PHE A 54 10.02 -7.25 -4.78
C PHE A 54 11.50 -7.61 -4.61
N SER A 55 11.86 -8.85 -4.95
CA SER A 55 13.17 -9.46 -4.64
C SER A 55 14.38 -8.88 -5.39
N ASP A 56 14.16 -8.27 -6.56
CA ASP A 56 15.21 -7.66 -7.42
C ASP A 56 15.41 -6.15 -7.14
N THR A 57 14.77 -5.67 -6.09
CA THR A 57 14.98 -4.34 -5.52
C THR A 57 15.28 -4.53 -4.05
N SER A 58 16.11 -3.68 -3.48
CA SER A 58 16.19 -3.54 -2.02
C SER A 58 14.84 -2.97 -1.56
N SER A 59 13.87 -3.87 -1.46
CA SER A 59 12.53 -3.76 -0.90
C SER A 59 11.69 -2.56 -1.34
N LEU A 60 10.97 -2.73 -2.46
CA LEU A 60 9.76 -1.96 -2.73
C LEU A 60 8.61 -2.55 -1.93
N PHE A 61 8.06 -1.78 -0.99
CA PHE A 61 6.84 -2.09 -0.27
C PHE A 61 5.76 -1.11 -0.67
N ILE A 62 4.59 -1.62 -1.03
CA ILE A 62 3.39 -0.80 -1.08
C ILE A 62 2.65 -1.12 0.21
N GLU A 63 2.22 -0.09 0.92
CA GLU A 63 1.31 -0.26 2.04
C GLU A 63 0.10 0.66 1.76
N GLN A 64 -1.11 0.10 1.91
CA GLN A 64 -2.36 0.81 1.69
C GLN A 64 -2.95 1.28 3.01
N PHE A 65 -3.42 2.52 3.04
CA PHE A 65 -4.02 3.17 4.20
C PHE A 65 -5.30 3.87 3.78
N ASP A 66 -6.43 3.20 4.02
CA ASP A 66 -7.72 3.78 3.67
C ASP A 66 -7.74 4.16 2.17
N SER A 67 -8.08 5.41 1.82
CA SER A 67 -8.02 5.97 0.45
C SER A 67 -6.63 6.36 -0.03
N ASN A 68 -5.61 6.35 0.84
CA ASN A 68 -4.24 6.73 0.52
C ASN A 68 -3.34 5.50 0.37
N GLN A 69 -2.39 5.54 -0.55
CA GLN A 69 -1.38 4.49 -0.68
C GLN A 69 0.02 5.10 -0.61
N TYR A 70 0.98 4.35 -0.07
CA TYR A 70 2.36 4.77 -0.17
C TYR A 70 3.27 3.62 -0.56
N ILE A 71 4.41 4.01 -1.12
CA ILE A 71 5.47 3.14 -1.55
C ILE A 71 6.70 3.42 -0.70
N LYS A 72 7.11 2.45 0.10
CA LYS A 72 8.42 2.45 0.76
C LYS A 72 9.45 1.83 -0.18
N LEU A 73 10.46 2.59 -0.57
CA LEU A 73 11.59 2.13 -1.37
C LEU A 73 12.85 2.12 -0.50
N SER A 74 13.34 0.93 -0.15
CA SER A 74 14.47 0.76 0.77
C SER A 74 14.22 1.46 2.13
N ASN A 75 14.86 2.63 2.36
CA ASN A 75 14.70 3.46 3.56
C ASN A 75 13.91 4.76 3.32
N LYS A 76 13.46 4.99 2.09
CA LYS A 76 12.74 6.21 1.70
C LYS A 76 11.25 5.90 1.59
N MET A 77 10.42 6.72 2.23
CA MET A 77 8.97 6.65 2.06
C MET A 77 8.58 7.59 0.91
N ILE A 78 7.77 7.10 -0.01
CA ILE A 78 7.27 7.86 -1.16
C ILE A 78 5.74 7.80 -1.11
N PHE A 79 5.09 8.96 -1.04
CA PHE A 79 3.63 9.02 -0.99
C PHE A 79 3.04 8.95 -2.40
N LEU A 80 2.05 8.08 -2.61
CA LEU A 80 1.22 8.10 -3.81
C LEU A 80 0.01 8.99 -3.51
N SER A 81 -0.18 10.06 -4.29
CA SER A 81 -1.36 10.90 -4.11
C SER A 81 -2.56 10.34 -4.88
N ASN A 82 -3.75 10.47 -4.28
CA ASN A 82 -5.07 10.39 -4.94
C ASN A 82 -5.47 9.10 -5.66
N SER A 83 -4.75 8.00 -5.52
CA SER A 83 -5.19 6.72 -6.06
C SER A 83 -6.30 6.15 -5.18
N PHE A 84 -7.55 6.55 -5.43
CA PHE A 84 -8.75 5.93 -4.85
C PHE A 84 -8.80 4.48 -5.33
N LEU A 85 -8.16 3.62 -4.56
CA LEU A 85 -8.12 2.20 -4.76
C LEU A 85 -8.99 1.59 -3.66
N GLU A 86 -10.29 1.92 -3.67
CA GLU A 86 -11.30 1.31 -2.78
C GLU A 86 -11.52 -0.19 -3.05
N SER A 87 -10.67 -0.82 -3.87
CA SER A 87 -10.74 -2.23 -4.12
C SER A 87 -10.05 -3.03 -3.02
N ALA A 88 -10.80 -3.96 -2.41
CA ALA A 88 -10.29 -5.01 -1.52
C ALA A 88 -9.20 -5.92 -2.13
N ASN A 89 -8.76 -5.63 -3.36
CA ASN A 89 -7.87 -6.45 -4.15
C ASN A 89 -6.99 -5.57 -5.04
N THR A 90 -5.74 -5.38 -4.62
CA THR A 90 -4.74 -4.64 -5.38
C THR A 90 -3.77 -5.64 -6.02
N ILE A 91 -3.56 -5.52 -7.33
CA ILE A 91 -2.57 -6.33 -8.06
C ILE A 91 -1.45 -5.41 -8.54
N CYS A 92 -0.21 -5.78 -8.26
CA CYS A 92 0.96 -5.00 -8.66
C CYS A 92 1.79 -5.79 -9.67
N TYR A 93 2.17 -5.13 -10.75
CA TYR A 93 3.00 -5.68 -11.81
C TYR A 93 4.30 -4.87 -11.90
N LEU A 94 5.44 -5.55 -11.72
CA LEU A 94 6.76 -4.92 -11.85
C LEU A 94 7.45 -5.37 -13.13
N TYR A 95 7.83 -4.37 -13.93
CA TYR A 95 8.55 -4.51 -15.19
C TYR A 95 9.92 -3.86 -15.06
N LYS A 96 10.98 -4.51 -15.55
CA LYS A 96 12.37 -4.01 -15.47
C LYS A 96 13.04 -3.99 -16.84
N ASN A 97 13.81 -2.92 -17.09
CA ASN A 97 14.73 -2.81 -18.21
C ASN A 97 16.00 -2.07 -17.73
N ASN A 98 17.10 -2.80 -17.56
CA ASN A 98 18.32 -2.27 -16.92
C ASN A 98 18.01 -1.69 -15.52
N ASP A 99 18.38 -0.42 -15.29
CA ASP A 99 18.14 0.31 -14.03
C ASP A 99 16.73 0.93 -13.95
N GLU A 100 15.97 0.88 -15.05
CA GLU A 100 14.64 1.45 -15.14
C GLU A 100 13.57 0.43 -14.74
N LYS A 101 12.52 0.91 -14.07
CA LYS A 101 11.39 0.04 -13.69
C LYS A 101 10.07 0.73 -14.00
N ILE A 102 9.07 -0.08 -14.33
CA ILE A 102 7.68 0.34 -14.44
C ILE A 102 6.88 -0.49 -13.45
N LEU A 103 6.17 0.18 -12.56
CA LEU A 103 5.19 -0.42 -11.66
C LEU A 103 3.81 -0.06 -12.19
N ILE A 104 2.98 -1.08 -12.39
CA ILE A 104 1.57 -0.92 -12.72
C ILE A 104 0.78 -1.44 -11.53
N VAL A 105 -0.11 -0.61 -10.98
CA VAL A 105 -0.98 -0.96 -9.85
C VAL A 105 -2.41 -1.00 -10.36
N GLU A 106 -3.03 -2.18 -10.29
CA GLU A 106 -4.45 -2.37 -10.60
C GLU A 106 -5.32 -2.10 -9.38
N GLY A 107 -6.26 -1.19 -9.57
CA GLY A 107 -7.48 -1.07 -8.80
C GLY A 107 -8.65 -1.72 -9.49
N ASN A 108 -9.49 -2.36 -8.71
CA ASN A 108 -10.71 -2.96 -9.23
C ASN A 108 -11.89 -1.99 -9.04
N ASP A 109 -12.37 -1.43 -10.14
CA ASP A 109 -13.72 -0.86 -10.24
C ASP A 109 -14.68 -1.98 -10.66
N TYR A 110 -15.92 -1.94 -10.21
CA TYR A 110 -16.90 -3.02 -10.34
C TYR A 110 -17.06 -3.53 -11.79
N TYR A 111 -16.85 -2.65 -12.78
CA TYR A 111 -16.95 -2.95 -14.21
C TYR A 111 -15.65 -2.75 -15.00
N ALA A 112 -14.56 -2.29 -14.38
CA ALA A 112 -13.32 -1.98 -15.06
C ALA A 112 -12.09 -2.14 -14.14
N GLY A 113 -10.93 -2.43 -14.73
CA GLY A 113 -9.65 -2.29 -14.03
C GLY A 113 -9.13 -0.87 -14.23
N ILE A 114 -8.86 -0.16 -13.13
CA ILE A 114 -8.16 1.13 -13.15
C ILE A 114 -6.68 0.85 -12.90
N PHE A 115 -5.80 1.26 -13.81
CA PHE A 115 -4.38 0.97 -13.72
C PHE A 115 -3.59 2.26 -13.56
N TYR A 116 -2.89 2.40 -12.45
CA TYR A 116 -1.98 3.49 -12.16
C TYR A 116 -0.56 3.09 -12.57
N VAL A 117 0.12 3.96 -13.32
CA VAL A 117 1.42 3.66 -13.90
C VAL A 117 2.48 4.55 -13.28
N TYR A 118 3.51 3.90 -12.74
CA TYR A 118 4.65 4.56 -12.13
C TYR A 118 5.94 4.18 -12.82
N TYR A 119 6.84 5.15 -12.97
CA TYR A 119 8.16 4.99 -13.57
C TYR A 119 9.26 5.28 -12.56
N PHE A 120 10.22 4.36 -12.49
CA PHE A 120 11.42 4.50 -11.69
C PHE A 120 12.59 4.88 -12.57
N ASP A 121 13.16 6.05 -12.30
CA ASP A 121 14.48 6.46 -12.78
C ASP A 121 15.43 6.47 -11.58
N LYS A 122 16.23 5.41 -11.48
CA LYS A 122 17.12 5.11 -10.35
C LYS A 122 16.33 5.01 -9.04
N GLU A 123 16.43 6.02 -8.17
CA GLU A 123 15.75 6.10 -6.87
C GLU A 123 14.55 7.07 -6.84
N ASN A 124 14.19 7.62 -8.00
CA ASN A 124 13.06 8.55 -8.10
C ASN A 124 11.86 7.81 -8.67
N LEU A 125 10.72 7.99 -8.01
CA LEU A 125 9.43 7.49 -8.47
C LEU A 125 8.59 8.63 -9.03
N TYR A 126 7.96 8.35 -10.15
CA TYR A 126 7.10 9.28 -10.85
C TYR A 126 5.78 8.59 -11.17
N GLU A 127 4.67 9.25 -10.91
CA GLU A 127 3.40 8.89 -11.53
C GLU A 127 3.40 9.43 -12.96
N ILE A 128 3.15 8.56 -13.93
CA ILE A 128 3.19 8.91 -15.36
C ILE A 128 1.82 8.81 -16.04
N GLY A 129 0.82 8.28 -15.36
CA GLY A 129 -0.58 8.34 -15.79
C GLY A 129 -1.42 7.14 -15.34
N THR A 130 -2.68 7.18 -15.75
CA THR A 130 -3.71 6.19 -15.39
C THR A 130 -4.44 5.73 -16.65
N PHE A 131 -4.88 4.47 -16.70
CA PHE A 131 -5.72 3.95 -17.79
C PHE A 131 -6.75 2.93 -17.31
N TYR A 132 -7.81 2.72 -18.12
CA TYR A 132 -8.94 1.86 -17.76
C TYR A 132 -9.07 0.65 -18.69
N VAL A 133 -9.33 -0.55 -18.17
CA VAL A 133 -9.64 -1.73 -18.98
C VAL A 133 -11.05 -2.21 -18.63
N ASP A 134 -11.96 -2.13 -19.59
CA ASP A 134 -13.35 -2.56 -19.38
C ASP A 134 -13.44 -4.09 -19.25
N TYR A 135 -14.26 -4.54 -18.31
CA TYR A 135 -14.59 -5.94 -18.10
C TYR A 135 -16.10 -6.20 -18.30
N PRO A 136 -16.61 -6.06 -19.54
CA PRO A 136 -18.04 -6.23 -19.79
C PRO A 136 -18.49 -7.66 -19.43
N ASN A 137 -19.58 -7.75 -18.65
CA ASN A 137 -20.33 -8.97 -18.33
C ASN A 137 -19.68 -9.98 -17.36
N ILE A 138 -18.83 -9.54 -16.44
CA ILE A 138 -18.27 -10.42 -15.40
C ILE A 138 -18.59 -9.83 -14.02
N GLU A 139 -19.72 -10.25 -13.43
CA GLU A 139 -19.77 -10.32 -11.96
C GLU A 139 -18.59 -11.20 -11.53
N VAL A 140 -17.83 -10.72 -10.55
CA VAL A 140 -16.42 -11.03 -10.32
C VAL A 140 -16.15 -12.51 -10.04
N ASP A 141 -16.09 -13.35 -11.08
CA ASP A 141 -15.47 -14.67 -11.03
C ASP A 141 -14.13 -14.63 -11.78
N ARG A 142 -13.07 -14.50 -10.97
CA ARG A 142 -11.72 -14.05 -11.34
C ARG A 142 -10.96 -14.97 -12.31
N LYS A 143 -11.50 -16.15 -12.63
CA LYS A 143 -10.87 -17.09 -13.58
C LYS A 143 -10.79 -16.55 -15.02
N SER A 144 -11.46 -15.42 -15.32
CA SER A 144 -11.47 -14.80 -16.66
C SER A 144 -10.64 -13.50 -16.77
N LYS A 145 -9.96 -13.07 -15.69
CA LYS A 145 -9.26 -11.77 -15.56
C LYS A 145 -7.74 -11.81 -15.82
N GLU A 146 -7.21 -12.76 -16.58
CA GLU A 146 -5.76 -12.75 -16.87
C GLU A 146 -5.44 -11.63 -17.88
N VAL A 147 -5.26 -10.41 -17.34
CA VAL A 147 -4.67 -9.28 -18.04
C VAL A 147 -3.16 -9.35 -17.89
N ASP A 148 -2.47 -9.22 -19.01
CA ASP A 148 -1.01 -9.11 -19.07
C ASP A 148 -0.62 -7.85 -19.84
N PHE A 149 0.61 -7.39 -19.65
CA PHE A 149 1.12 -6.19 -20.31
C PHE A 149 2.43 -6.48 -21.05
N LYS A 150 2.55 -5.89 -22.24
CA LYS A 150 3.84 -5.67 -22.88
C LYS A 150 4.21 -4.21 -22.73
N VAL A 151 5.36 -3.95 -22.13
CA VAL A 151 5.81 -2.61 -21.79
C VAL A 151 7.07 -2.28 -22.59
N GLU A 152 7.03 -1.19 -23.34
CA GLU A 152 8.11 -0.74 -24.21
C GLU A 152 8.41 0.74 -23.96
N LYS A 153 9.67 1.14 -24.06
CA LYS A 153 10.07 2.54 -24.04
C LYS A 153 10.60 2.97 -25.39
N GLN A 154 10.09 4.09 -25.91
CA GLN A 154 10.66 4.73 -27.08
C GLN A 154 10.91 6.20 -26.77
N SER A 155 12.18 6.59 -26.72
CA SER A 155 12.60 7.94 -26.35
C SER A 155 12.03 8.35 -24.97
N ASN A 156 11.19 9.38 -24.92
CA ASN A 156 10.54 9.89 -23.72
C ASN A 156 9.13 9.32 -23.49
N LYS A 157 8.75 8.23 -24.16
CA LYS A 157 7.42 7.61 -24.02
C LYS A 157 7.49 6.17 -23.54
N ILE A 158 6.57 5.80 -22.66
CA ILE A 158 6.28 4.41 -22.27
C ILE A 158 5.02 3.97 -22.98
N PHE A 159 5.05 2.83 -23.64
CA PHE A 159 3.93 2.17 -24.28
C PHE A 159 3.56 0.93 -23.47
N ILE A 160 2.27 0.81 -23.12
CA ILE A 160 1.72 -0.33 -22.40
C ILE A 160 0.66 -0.96 -23.29
N ARG A 161 0.97 -2.12 -23.86
CA ARG A 161 -0.01 -2.94 -24.60
C ARG A 161 -0.70 -3.89 -23.64
N VAL A 162 -2.01 -3.72 -23.49
CA VAL A 162 -2.87 -4.56 -22.67
C VAL A 162 -3.24 -5.81 -23.47
N LEU A 163 -2.99 -6.98 -22.87
CA LEU A 163 -3.30 -8.29 -23.43
C LEU A 163 -4.32 -8.99 -22.52
N LYS A 164 -5.38 -9.55 -23.11
CA LYS A 164 -6.32 -10.43 -22.41
C LYS A 164 -6.27 -11.79 -23.07
N ASN A 165 -5.94 -12.84 -22.31
CA ASN A 165 -5.73 -14.19 -22.86
C ASN A 165 -4.75 -14.18 -24.06
N ASN A 166 -3.62 -13.47 -23.93
CA ASN A 166 -2.61 -13.25 -24.98
C ASN A 166 -3.10 -12.51 -26.24
N ARG A 167 -4.30 -11.92 -26.24
CA ARG A 167 -4.82 -11.12 -27.35
C ARG A 167 -4.76 -9.64 -27.04
N PHE A 168 -4.23 -8.87 -27.99
CA PHE A 168 -4.20 -7.42 -27.93
C PHE A 168 -5.60 -6.85 -27.70
N GLN A 169 -5.72 -5.99 -26.69
CA GLN A 169 -6.94 -5.24 -26.41
C GLN A 169 -6.76 -3.78 -26.82
N LYS A 170 -5.74 -3.13 -26.24
CA LYS A 170 -5.43 -1.72 -26.47
C LYS A 170 -3.97 -1.41 -26.16
N GLU A 171 -3.53 -0.22 -26.57
CA GLU A 171 -2.22 0.33 -26.24
C GLU A 171 -2.43 1.72 -25.62
N GLU A 172 -1.73 1.96 -24.51
CA GLU A 172 -1.67 3.27 -23.86
C GLU A 172 -0.24 3.80 -23.94
N SER A 173 -0.11 5.12 -24.07
CA SER A 173 1.20 5.77 -24.13
C SER A 173 1.30 6.91 -23.12
N PHE A 174 2.40 6.94 -22.38
CA PHE A 174 2.66 7.92 -21.33
C PHE A 174 3.94 8.69 -21.62
N ILE A 175 3.89 10.02 -21.51
CA ILE A 175 5.04 10.88 -21.73
C ILE A 175 5.79 11.04 -20.40
N ILE A 176 7.04 10.61 -20.35
CA ILE A 176 7.87 10.66 -19.14
C ILE A 176 8.13 12.11 -18.70
N SER A 177 8.18 13.07 -19.63
CA SER A 177 8.40 14.50 -19.27
C SER A 177 7.24 15.12 -18.51
N ASP A 178 6.03 14.54 -18.59
CA ASP A 178 4.83 15.06 -17.96
C ASP A 178 4.66 14.49 -16.53
N LYS A 179 5.73 13.91 -15.99
CA LYS A 179 5.79 13.29 -14.68
C LYS A 179 5.49 14.27 -13.56
N GLU A 180 4.56 13.91 -12.68
CA GLU A 180 4.52 14.47 -11.34
C GLU A 180 5.52 13.73 -10.46
N LYS A 181 6.47 14.49 -9.90
CA LYS A 181 7.41 13.93 -8.94
C LYS A 181 6.66 13.72 -7.62
N LEU A 182 6.57 12.46 -7.22
CA LEU A 182 5.95 12.11 -5.95
C LEU A 182 6.79 12.64 -4.79
N LYS A 183 6.10 13.02 -3.71
CA LYS A 183 6.73 13.52 -2.50
C LYS A 183 7.53 12.40 -1.84
N LYS A 184 8.80 12.70 -1.56
CA LYS A 184 9.76 11.78 -0.96
C LYS A 184 10.10 12.27 0.44
N PHE A 185 10.14 11.33 1.37
CA PHE A 185 10.49 11.55 2.77
C PHE A 185 11.79 10.83 3.08
N GLU A 186 12.69 11.50 3.77
CA GLU A 186 14.02 10.99 4.11
C GLU A 186 13.98 10.13 5.39
N SER A 187 12.87 10.17 6.13
CA SER A 187 12.67 9.34 7.32
C SER A 187 11.20 8.97 7.53
N GLU A 188 10.96 7.88 8.29
CA GLU A 188 9.64 7.48 8.75
C GLU A 188 8.99 8.59 9.59
N LYS A 189 9.74 9.26 10.46
CA LYS A 189 9.24 10.38 11.25
C LYS A 189 8.72 11.53 10.40
N GLU A 190 9.45 11.88 9.34
CA GLU A 190 9.03 12.94 8.41
C GLU A 190 7.74 12.55 7.67
N PHE A 191 7.65 11.28 7.25
CA PHE A 191 6.47 10.73 6.63
C PHE A 191 5.26 10.72 7.57
N ILE A 192 5.42 10.24 8.81
CA ILE A 192 4.38 10.27 9.83
C ILE A 192 3.95 11.71 10.11
N ASN A 193 4.88 12.66 10.25
CA ASN A 193 4.54 14.08 10.45
C ASN A 193 3.63 14.60 9.33
N TYR A 194 3.96 14.30 8.07
CA TYR A 194 3.12 14.69 6.93
C TYR A 194 1.76 14.00 6.99
N LEU A 195 1.73 12.69 7.21
CA LEU A 195 0.51 11.92 7.22
C LEU A 195 -0.46 12.38 8.33
N MET A 196 0.08 12.72 9.50
CA MET A 196 -0.69 13.31 10.61
C MET A 196 -1.19 14.73 10.30
N GLN A 197 -0.47 15.51 9.49
CA GLN A 197 -0.93 16.84 9.08
C GLN A 197 -2.07 16.78 8.06
N GLU A 198 -1.94 15.90 7.06
CA GLU A 198 -2.96 15.73 6.02
C GLU A 198 -4.28 15.14 6.57
N ASN A 199 -4.22 14.40 7.68
CA ASN A 199 -5.39 13.72 8.26
C ASN A 199 -5.90 14.37 9.56
N VAL A 200 -5.55 15.64 9.81
CA VAL A 200 -5.94 16.33 11.06
C VAL A 200 -7.47 16.48 11.19
N SER A 201 -8.20 16.52 10.07
CA SER A 201 -9.67 16.57 10.02
C SER A 201 -10.34 15.21 10.18
N THR A 202 -9.60 14.11 10.04
CA THR A 202 -10.07 12.72 10.08
C THR A 202 -9.11 11.84 10.89
N PRO A 203 -8.79 12.21 12.14
CA PRO A 203 -7.76 11.55 12.94
C PRO A 203 -8.08 10.09 13.24
N GLU A 204 -9.37 9.72 13.29
CA GLU A 204 -9.82 8.35 13.50
C GLU A 204 -9.26 7.40 12.45
N ASN A 205 -9.04 7.85 11.20
CA ASN A 205 -8.48 7.00 10.16
C ASN A 205 -7.04 6.58 10.52
N ILE A 206 -6.26 7.50 11.11
CA ILE A 206 -4.91 7.18 11.57
C ILE A 206 -4.94 6.27 12.80
N ILE A 207 -5.85 6.52 13.73
CA ILE A 207 -5.93 5.69 14.93
C ILE A 207 -6.38 4.27 14.59
N ASN A 208 -7.44 4.13 13.80
CA ASN A 208 -8.06 2.85 13.48
C ASN A 208 -7.19 1.97 12.57
N HIS A 209 -6.44 2.56 11.63
CA HIS A 209 -5.75 1.81 10.57
C HIS A 209 -4.23 1.82 10.65
N LEU A 210 -3.63 2.73 11.45
CA LEU A 210 -2.18 2.94 11.45
C LEU A 210 -1.53 2.81 12.82
N THR A 211 -2.27 3.12 13.88
CA THR A 211 -1.72 3.10 15.24
C THR A 211 -1.70 1.69 15.81
N PHE A 212 -2.79 0.93 15.60
CA PHE A 212 -2.93 -0.46 16.05
C PHE A 212 -3.29 -1.34 14.86
N THR A 213 -2.35 -2.18 14.43
CA THR A 213 -2.50 -3.03 13.25
C THR A 213 -2.11 -4.47 13.57
N LYS A 214 -2.38 -5.39 12.64
CA LYS A 214 -1.90 -6.76 12.72
C LYS A 214 -0.76 -6.97 11.73
N ASP A 215 0.24 -7.75 12.12
CA ASP A 215 1.28 -8.21 11.21
C ASP A 215 0.79 -9.38 10.35
N LYS A 216 1.66 -9.90 9.48
CA LYS A 216 1.36 -11.06 8.61
C LYS A 216 1.05 -12.36 9.36
N ASN A 217 1.33 -12.42 10.66
CA ASN A 217 1.06 -13.56 11.53
C ASN A 217 -0.18 -13.30 12.41
N ASP A 218 -1.02 -12.33 12.04
CA ASP A 218 -2.21 -11.92 12.79
C ASP A 218 -1.89 -11.41 14.21
N SER A 219 -0.65 -10.96 14.46
CA SER A 219 -0.20 -10.47 15.77
C SER A 219 -0.25 -8.94 15.86
N LEU A 220 -0.71 -8.41 17.00
CA LEU A 220 -0.74 -6.97 17.27
C LEU A 220 0.63 -6.28 17.06
N LYS A 221 0.62 -5.27 16.19
CA LYS A 221 1.68 -4.28 15.95
C LYS A 221 1.18 -2.90 16.38
N ILE A 222 2.00 -2.18 17.14
CA ILE A 222 1.70 -0.83 17.63
C ILE A 222 2.70 0.15 17.02
N ASN A 223 2.21 1.18 16.33
CA ASN A 223 3.06 2.22 15.77
C ASN A 223 3.37 3.30 16.81
N THR A 224 4.51 3.16 17.48
CA THR A 224 4.94 4.08 18.54
C THR A 224 5.33 5.46 18.04
N GLU A 225 5.71 5.62 16.76
CA GLU A 225 6.03 6.92 16.19
C GLU A 225 4.77 7.81 16.09
N ILE A 226 3.61 7.21 15.80
CA ILE A 226 2.32 7.93 15.84
C ILE A 226 1.99 8.34 17.27
N LEU A 227 2.15 7.44 18.26
CA LEU A 227 1.92 7.76 19.66
C LEU A 227 2.85 8.87 20.16
N ASP A 228 4.13 8.84 19.77
CA ASP A 228 5.10 9.89 20.07
C ASP A 228 4.73 11.23 19.42
N TYR A 229 4.26 11.21 18.16
CA TYR A 229 3.72 12.40 17.50
C TYR A 229 2.58 13.01 18.31
N ILE A 230 1.60 12.19 18.73
CA ILE A 230 0.46 12.66 19.52
C ILE A 230 0.94 13.26 20.84
N SER A 231 1.87 12.60 21.53
CA SER A 231 2.46 13.10 22.78
C SER A 231 3.16 14.46 22.63
N LYS A 232 3.86 14.67 21.51
CA LYS A 232 4.65 15.90 21.29
C LYS A 232 3.83 17.07 20.75
N ASN A 233 2.85 16.80 19.88
CA ASN A 233 2.12 17.84 19.15
C ASN A 233 0.77 18.19 19.77
N THR A 234 0.29 17.43 20.76
CA THR A 234 -0.95 17.75 21.48
C THR A 234 -0.74 18.96 22.39
N ASN A 235 -1.70 19.89 22.34
CA ASN A 235 -1.82 21.02 23.26
C ASN A 235 -3.31 21.32 23.53
N ARG A 236 -3.59 22.38 24.29
CA ARG A 236 -4.97 22.73 24.68
C ARG A 236 -5.86 23.10 23.51
N GLU A 237 -5.30 23.66 22.45
CA GLU A 237 -6.02 24.11 21.24
C GLU A 237 -6.06 23.04 20.15
N ASN A 238 -5.08 22.12 20.16
CA ASN A 238 -4.98 21.00 19.22
C ASN A 238 -4.89 19.67 19.97
N SER A 239 -6.04 19.03 20.16
CA SER A 239 -6.19 17.76 20.87
C SER A 239 -7.00 16.73 20.09
N THR A 240 -7.18 16.92 18.78
CA THR A 240 -8.05 16.07 17.95
C THR A 240 -7.57 14.62 17.94
N TYR A 241 -6.26 14.40 17.77
CA TYR A 241 -5.67 13.06 17.84
C TYR A 241 -5.71 12.44 19.24
N LEU A 242 -5.60 13.25 20.30
CA LEU A 242 -5.76 12.78 21.68
C LEU A 242 -7.14 12.17 21.87
N PHE A 243 -8.19 12.90 21.46
CA PHE A 243 -9.57 12.43 21.59
C PHE A 243 -9.85 11.22 20.69
N ALA A 244 -9.35 11.19 19.46
CA ALA A 244 -9.49 10.02 18.59
C ALA A 244 -8.86 8.76 19.21
N LEU A 245 -7.70 8.91 19.86
CA LEU A 245 -6.99 7.82 20.53
C LEU A 245 -7.77 7.28 21.75
N GLU A 246 -8.38 8.17 22.53
CA GLU A 246 -9.20 7.77 23.69
C GLU A 246 -10.53 7.16 23.26
N ASN A 247 -11.18 7.73 22.25
CA ASN A 247 -12.41 7.19 21.67
C ASN A 247 -12.20 5.77 21.13
N TYR A 248 -11.01 5.46 20.58
CA TYR A 248 -10.68 4.12 20.11
C TYR A 248 -10.82 3.06 21.20
N VAL A 249 -10.34 3.33 22.42
CA VAL A 249 -10.39 2.36 23.52
C VAL A 249 -11.72 2.34 24.27
N GLN A 250 -12.62 3.28 23.97
CA GLN A 250 -14.01 3.27 24.43
C GLN A 250 -14.93 2.42 23.53
N LYS A 251 -14.54 2.17 22.28
CA LYS A 251 -15.27 1.26 21.38
C LYS A 251 -15.27 -0.18 21.95
N ASN A 252 -16.29 -0.95 21.59
CA ASN A 252 -16.36 -2.35 22.01
C ASN A 252 -15.19 -3.14 21.40
N ARG A 253 -14.50 -3.94 22.22
CA ARG A 253 -13.35 -4.77 21.79
C ARG A 253 -13.70 -5.73 20.65
N GLU A 254 -14.94 -6.26 20.67
CA GLU A 254 -15.43 -7.26 19.72
C GLU A 254 -15.61 -6.64 18.32
N ASP A 255 -15.99 -5.36 18.27
CA ASP A 255 -16.14 -4.61 17.03
C ASP A 255 -14.78 -4.34 16.35
N LEU A 256 -13.68 -4.45 17.10
CA LEU A 256 -12.32 -4.17 16.61
C LEU A 256 -11.50 -5.43 16.31
N GLY A 257 -12.02 -6.62 16.60
CA GLY A 257 -11.35 -7.89 16.27
C GLY A 257 -10.08 -8.21 17.08
N TRP A 258 -9.89 -7.57 18.23
CA TRP A 258 -8.75 -7.80 19.13
C TRP A 258 -9.05 -8.89 20.16
N SER A 259 -8.05 -9.73 20.46
CA SER A 259 -8.11 -10.58 21.63
C SER A 259 -8.09 -9.75 22.92
N HIS A 260 -8.45 -10.37 24.05
CA HIS A 260 -8.43 -9.69 25.36
C HIS A 260 -7.03 -9.16 25.71
N GLU A 261 -6.01 -9.97 25.50
CA GLU A 261 -4.61 -9.63 25.74
C GLU A 261 -4.14 -8.46 24.87
N GLU A 262 -4.41 -8.53 23.57
CA GLU A 262 -4.05 -7.48 22.63
C GLU A 262 -4.74 -6.16 22.98
N PHE A 263 -6.03 -6.21 23.28
CA PHE A 263 -6.78 -5.00 23.62
C PHE A 263 -6.33 -4.40 24.96
N ALA A 264 -5.97 -5.22 25.94
CA ALA A 264 -5.38 -4.73 27.19
C ALA A 264 -4.02 -4.05 26.93
N LYS A 265 -3.19 -4.60 26.04
CA LYS A 265 -1.94 -3.98 25.62
C LYS A 265 -2.17 -2.66 24.89
N ILE A 266 -3.11 -2.61 23.95
CA ILE A 266 -3.55 -1.38 23.26
C ILE A 266 -3.92 -0.30 24.27
N LYS A 267 -4.80 -0.62 25.24
CA LYS A 267 -5.17 0.32 26.30
C LYS A 267 -3.95 0.81 27.08
N GLY A 268 -3.01 -0.09 27.39
CA GLY A 268 -1.77 0.27 28.08
C GLY A 268 -0.97 1.35 27.33
N PHE A 269 -0.77 1.19 26.02
CA PHE A 269 -0.09 2.17 25.17
C PHE A 269 -0.87 3.48 25.03
N VAL A 270 -2.19 3.41 24.92
CA VAL A 270 -3.06 4.60 24.90
C VAL A 270 -2.90 5.38 26.20
N PHE A 271 -3.09 4.76 27.36
CA PHE A 271 -2.95 5.45 28.65
C PHE A 271 -1.54 5.98 28.89
N ASN A 272 -0.51 5.24 28.51
CA ASN A 272 0.88 5.72 28.60
C ASN A 272 1.10 7.02 27.78
N THR A 273 0.33 7.21 26.70
CA THR A 273 0.39 8.39 25.83
C THR A 273 -0.52 9.52 26.34
N THR A 274 -1.76 9.21 26.69
CA THR A 274 -2.81 10.20 27.00
C THR A 274 -2.68 10.74 28.42
N TYR A 275 -2.28 9.91 29.39
CA TYR A 275 -2.24 10.30 30.80
C TYR A 275 -1.34 11.52 31.09
N PRO A 276 -0.09 11.59 30.59
CA PRO A 276 0.75 12.79 30.80
C PRO A 276 0.16 14.06 30.18
N LEU A 277 -0.47 13.95 29.00
CA LEU A 277 -1.09 15.06 28.29
C LEU A 277 -2.28 15.62 29.06
N ARG A 278 -3.12 14.70 29.53
CA ARG A 278 -4.24 14.98 30.40
C ARG A 278 -3.75 15.72 31.64
N LYS A 279 -2.82 15.14 32.42
CA LYS A 279 -2.22 15.76 33.63
C LYS A 279 -1.63 17.14 33.36
N LYS A 280 -1.05 17.36 32.18
CA LYS A 280 -0.45 18.64 31.78
C LYS A 280 -1.49 19.72 31.43
N TYR A 281 -2.53 19.38 30.66
CA TYR A 281 -3.38 20.39 30.02
C TYR A 281 -4.79 20.53 30.58
N LEU A 282 -5.31 19.53 31.32
CA LEU A 282 -6.67 19.59 31.87
C LEU A 282 -6.72 19.08 33.33
N ASN A 283 -5.66 19.34 34.10
CA ASN A 283 -5.58 18.96 35.52
C ASN A 283 -6.75 19.52 36.36
N ASP A 284 -7.37 20.61 35.90
CA ASP A 284 -8.56 21.24 36.46
C ASP A 284 -9.87 20.49 36.18
N LYS A 285 -9.85 19.48 35.31
CA LYS A 285 -11.00 18.68 34.86
C LYS A 285 -10.83 17.19 35.14
N PHE A 286 -9.99 16.84 36.11
CA PHE A 286 -9.64 15.44 36.41
C PHE A 286 -10.90 14.59 36.66
N ASP A 287 -11.83 15.05 37.49
CA ASP A 287 -13.07 14.31 37.79
C ASP A 287 -14.00 14.15 36.56
N GLU A 288 -13.99 15.11 35.63
CA GLU A 288 -14.76 15.03 34.38
C GLU A 288 -14.21 13.94 33.44
N TRP A 289 -12.91 13.63 33.51
CA TRP A 289 -12.32 12.56 32.71
C TRP A 289 -12.73 11.16 33.15
N TYR A 290 -12.98 10.99 34.45
CA TYR A 290 -13.29 9.72 35.09
C TYR A 290 -14.78 9.57 35.45
N GLY A 291 -15.62 10.51 35.00
CA GLY A 291 -17.07 10.55 35.26
C GLY A 291 -17.86 9.38 34.65
N GLU A 292 -17.29 8.67 33.68
CA GLU A 292 -17.71 7.31 33.35
C GLU A 292 -16.97 6.31 34.23
N LYS A 293 -17.72 5.49 34.97
CA LYS A 293 -17.20 4.55 35.99
C LYS A 293 -15.80 4.01 35.66
N PRO A 294 -14.78 4.38 36.44
CA PRO A 294 -13.38 4.04 36.20
C PRO A 294 -13.09 2.55 35.99
N GLU A 295 -13.94 1.71 36.59
CA GLU A 295 -13.98 0.24 36.45
C GLU A 295 -14.00 -0.23 34.98
N LYS A 296 -14.63 0.51 34.06
CA LYS A 296 -14.69 0.15 32.63
C LYS A 296 -13.36 0.39 31.89
N LEU A 297 -12.58 1.37 32.35
CA LEU A 297 -11.29 1.74 31.78
C LEU A 297 -10.16 0.87 32.36
N LEU A 298 -10.29 0.46 33.63
CA LEU A 298 -9.32 -0.31 34.40
C LEU A 298 -9.58 -1.80 34.53
N GLY A 299 -10.54 -2.36 33.79
CA GLY A 299 -10.74 -3.82 33.74
C GLY A 299 -9.47 -4.63 33.42
N SER A 300 -8.38 -3.97 33.02
CA SER A 300 -7.06 -4.54 32.76
C SER A 300 -5.99 -4.19 33.80
N GLY A 301 -6.30 -3.56 34.94
CA GLY A 301 -5.30 -3.08 35.91
C GLY A 301 -4.45 -4.19 36.53
N SER A 302 -5.06 -5.28 36.99
CA SER A 302 -4.35 -6.49 37.44
C SER A 302 -3.57 -7.14 36.31
N TYR A 303 -4.17 -7.19 35.11
CA TYR A 303 -3.53 -7.73 33.92
C TYR A 303 -2.26 -6.95 33.52
N TRP A 304 -2.26 -5.62 33.64
CA TRP A 304 -1.07 -4.80 33.40
C TRP A 304 0.00 -5.03 34.46
N GLN A 305 -0.39 -5.17 35.73
CA GLN A 305 0.54 -5.49 36.81
C GLN A 305 1.25 -6.83 36.59
N GLU A 306 0.48 -7.87 36.24
CA GLU A 306 1.01 -9.20 35.91
C GLU A 306 2.00 -9.17 34.72
N ASN A 307 1.80 -8.23 33.80
CA ASN A 307 2.64 -8.03 32.62
C ASN A 307 3.71 -6.93 32.80
N ASN A 308 4.04 -6.55 34.04
CA ASN A 308 5.01 -5.49 34.37
C ASN A 308 4.78 -4.19 33.56
N TYR A 309 3.50 -3.82 33.41
CA TYR A 309 3.02 -2.68 32.65
C TYR A 309 3.56 -2.61 31.21
N TYR A 310 3.96 -3.74 30.63
CA TYR A 310 4.65 -3.83 29.34
C TYR A 310 5.90 -2.94 29.23
N GLY A 311 6.52 -2.55 30.35
CA GLY A 311 7.61 -1.59 30.39
C GLY A 311 7.20 -0.13 30.11
N LEU A 312 5.92 0.21 30.32
CA LEU A 312 5.36 1.54 30.08
C LEU A 312 5.30 2.36 31.38
N PRO A 313 6.27 3.24 31.66
CA PRO A 313 6.37 3.92 32.96
C PRO A 313 5.22 4.89 33.24
N LYS A 314 4.57 5.45 32.21
CA LYS A 314 3.43 6.35 32.39
C LYS A 314 2.13 5.58 32.64
N LEU A 315 2.06 4.33 32.19
CA LEU A 315 0.98 3.41 32.57
C LEU A 315 1.09 3.03 34.04
N GLU A 316 2.29 2.71 34.53
CA GLU A 316 2.53 2.43 35.95
C GLU A 316 2.18 3.64 36.83
N GLU A 317 2.62 4.84 36.44
CA GLU A 317 2.26 6.10 37.10
C GLU A 317 0.74 6.28 37.16
N TYR A 318 0.05 6.06 36.04
CA TYR A 318 -1.40 6.14 35.94
C TYR A 318 -2.11 5.17 36.90
N VAL A 319 -1.75 3.88 36.89
CA VAL A 319 -2.38 2.86 37.74
C VAL A 319 -2.20 3.19 39.22
N ARG A 320 -1.00 3.63 39.61
CA ARG A 320 -0.71 4.03 41.00
C ARG A 320 -1.54 5.25 41.42
N ASP A 321 -1.49 6.32 40.65
CA ASP A 321 -2.20 7.57 40.95
C ASP A 321 -3.73 7.31 40.97
N PHE A 322 -4.21 6.40 40.12
CA PHE A 322 -5.59 5.94 40.12
C PHE A 322 -6.00 5.24 41.43
N ILE A 323 -5.23 4.24 41.88
CA ILE A 323 -5.50 3.47 43.11
C ILE A 323 -5.59 4.40 44.31
N ILE A 324 -4.65 5.36 44.42
CA ILE A 324 -4.61 6.36 45.49
C ILE A 324 -5.90 7.19 45.51
N THR A 325 -6.33 7.66 44.33
CA THR A 325 -7.45 8.60 44.21
C THR A 325 -8.79 7.93 44.50
N HIS A 326 -9.00 6.69 44.08
CA HIS A 326 -10.30 6.03 44.16
C HIS A 326 -10.43 5.02 45.31
N HIS A 327 -9.46 5.00 46.23
CA HIS A 327 -9.43 4.08 47.38
C HIS A 327 -9.74 2.63 46.99
N TRP A 328 -9.24 2.16 45.85
CA TRP A 328 -9.40 0.78 45.43
C TRP A 328 -8.62 -0.11 46.40
N THR A 329 -9.32 -0.64 47.40
CA THR A 329 -8.82 -1.73 48.24
C THR A 329 -8.69 -2.95 47.34
N GLN A 330 -7.45 -3.35 47.09
CA GLN A 330 -7.15 -4.65 46.48
C GLN A 330 -7.80 -5.74 47.36
N TYR A 331 -8.84 -6.38 46.84
CA TYR A 331 -9.44 -7.58 47.44
C TYR A 331 -8.92 -8.82 46.74
#